data_AF-A0A1T3NIF1-F1
#
_entry.id   AF-A0A1T3NIF1-F1
#
_cell.length_a   1.000
_cell.length_b   1.000
_cell.length_c   1.000
_cell.angle_alpha   90.00
_cell.angle_beta   90.00
_cell.angle_gamma   90.00
#
_symmetry.space_group_name_H-M   'P 1'
#
loop_
_entity.id
_entity.type
_entity.pdbx_description
1 polymer ?
#
loop_
_entity_poly.entity_id
_entity_poly.type
_entity_poly.pdbx_seq_one_letter_code
_entity_poly.pdbx_strand_id
1 'polypeptide(L)'
;MASTAHLVQAEVRDRAFEYRVAVVGERLFATEIHVDAPYLDIRTAPDAHTTYRPGTLPVELARRVVSVTRGFGLVFAAWDLIATRDHRILALELNPGGQWAFVPDHHPITTALADHLEQATR
;
A
#
# COMPACT_ATOMS: atom_id res chain seq x y z
N MET A 1 27.72 24.18 -8.91
CA MET A 1 27.22 22.92 -9.48
C MET A 1 25.92 22.58 -8.78
N ALA A 2 24.82 22.38 -9.50
CA ALA A 2 23.57 21.94 -8.89
C ALA A 2 23.60 20.41 -8.75
N SER A 3 23.33 19.91 -7.56
CA SER A 3 23.17 18.48 -7.28
C SER A 3 21.69 18.17 -7.01
N THR A 4 21.23 17.02 -7.51
CA THR A 4 19.88 16.51 -7.26
C THR A 4 19.94 15.37 -6.24
N ALA A 5 18.94 15.27 -5.37
CA ALA A 5 18.83 14.14 -4.45
C ALA A 5 18.35 12.89 -5.20
N HIS A 6 19.01 11.77 -4.98
CA HIS A 6 18.62 10.46 -5.51
C HIS A 6 18.46 9.47 -4.35
N LEU A 7 17.37 8.72 -4.32
CA LEU A 7 17.18 7.59 -3.44
C LEU A 7 17.48 6.31 -4.23
N VAL A 8 18.58 5.63 -3.89
CA VAL A 8 18.92 4.32 -4.45
C VAL A 8 18.57 3.27 -3.42
N GLN A 9 17.84 2.22 -3.82
CA GLN A 9 17.36 1.15 -2.94
C GLN A 9 17.91 -0.20 -3.38
N ALA A 10 18.03 -1.13 -2.43
CA ALA A 10 18.38 -2.51 -2.74
C ALA A 10 17.18 -3.21 -3.41
N GLU A 11 17.44 -3.96 -4.48
CA GLU A 11 16.44 -4.76 -5.18
C GLU A 11 15.95 -5.92 -4.31
N VAL A 12 14.63 -6.08 -4.16
CA VAL A 12 14.02 -7.21 -3.43
C VAL A 12 13.78 -8.37 -4.40
N ARG A 13 14.82 -9.19 -4.60
CA ARG A 13 14.82 -10.27 -5.60
C ARG A 13 13.93 -11.46 -5.28
N ASP A 14 13.69 -11.69 -4.00
CA ASP A 14 12.86 -12.78 -3.48
C ASP A 14 11.41 -12.34 -3.21
N ARG A 15 10.95 -11.27 -3.88
CA ARG A 15 9.56 -10.83 -3.83
C ARG A 15 8.62 -12.00 -4.17
N ALA A 16 7.64 -12.22 -3.31
CA ALA A 16 6.51 -13.08 -3.57
C ALA A 16 5.38 -12.30 -4.25
N PHE A 17 5.01 -11.16 -3.69
CA PHE A 17 3.99 -10.24 -4.19
C PHE A 17 4.10 -8.88 -3.47
N GLU A 18 3.33 -7.90 -3.91
CA GLU A 18 3.26 -6.57 -3.26
C GLU A 18 1.90 -6.39 -2.59
N TYR A 19 1.86 -5.65 -1.47
CA TYR A 19 0.59 -5.18 -0.92
C TYR A 19 0.38 -3.72 -1.32
N ARG A 20 -0.81 -3.42 -1.84
CA ARG A 20 -1.39 -2.08 -1.81
C ARG A 20 -2.29 -2.00 -0.59
N VAL A 21 -1.96 -1.13 0.35
CA VAL A 21 -2.69 -0.98 1.61
C VAL A 21 -3.24 0.43 1.74
N ALA A 22 -4.54 0.58 1.94
CA ALA A 22 -5.15 1.86 2.29
C ALA A 22 -5.45 1.90 3.79
N VAL A 23 -5.01 2.94 4.47
CA VAL A 23 -5.43 3.28 5.83
C VAL A 23 -6.42 4.42 5.77
N VAL A 24 -7.54 4.30 6.49
CA VAL A 24 -8.53 5.37 6.68
C VAL A 24 -8.91 5.43 8.16
N GLY A 25 -8.42 6.45 8.87
CA GLY A 25 -8.51 6.52 10.33
C GLY A 25 -7.83 5.31 10.97
N GLU A 26 -8.61 4.46 11.63
CA GLU A 26 -8.13 3.22 12.25
C GLU A 26 -8.37 1.96 11.40
N ARG A 27 -9.01 2.11 10.24
CA ARG A 27 -9.34 1.00 9.33
C ARG A 27 -8.21 0.80 8.34
N LEU A 28 -7.92 -0.47 8.03
CA LEU A 28 -6.89 -0.88 7.08
C LEU A 28 -7.49 -1.83 6.06
N PHE A 29 -7.22 -1.58 4.78
CA PHE A 29 -7.65 -2.39 3.65
C PHE A 29 -6.43 -2.80 2.85
N ALA A 30 -6.22 -4.11 2.67
CA ALA A 30 -5.05 -4.62 1.97
C ALA A 30 -5.47 -5.42 0.73
N THR A 31 -4.74 -5.21 -0.36
CA THR A 31 -4.85 -5.98 -1.60
C THR A 31 -3.47 -6.50 -1.95
N GLU A 32 -3.35 -7.78 -2.25
CA GLU A 32 -2.15 -8.36 -2.82
C GLU A 32 -2.14 -8.14 -4.33
N ILE A 33 -0.99 -7.73 -4.85
CA ILE A 33 -0.72 -7.53 -6.26
C ILE A 33 0.36 -8.54 -6.65
N HIS A 34 -0.04 -9.52 -7.46
CA HIS A 34 0.82 -10.56 -8.00
C HIS A 34 1.15 -10.20 -9.44
N VAL A 35 2.44 -10.14 -9.76
CA VAL A 35 2.93 -9.80 -11.09
C VAL A 35 3.94 -10.85 -11.53
N ASP A 36 3.76 -11.38 -12.74
CA ASP A 36 4.67 -12.35 -13.33
C ASP A 36 6.05 -11.73 -13.64
N ALA A 37 7.10 -12.54 -13.63
CA ALA A 37 8.40 -12.10 -14.14
C ALA A 37 8.27 -11.66 -15.61
N PRO A 38 9.04 -10.67 -16.08
CA PRO A 38 10.23 -10.08 -15.45
C PRO A 38 9.99 -8.69 -14.82
N TYR A 39 8.74 -8.28 -14.56
CA TYR A 39 8.45 -6.91 -14.15
C TYR A 39 8.95 -6.64 -12.72
N LEU A 40 9.92 -5.72 -12.58
CA LEU A 40 10.41 -5.29 -11.28
C LEU A 40 9.42 -4.35 -10.58
N ASP A 41 8.73 -3.50 -11.34
CA ASP A 41 7.79 -2.49 -10.86
C ASP A 41 6.38 -2.80 -11.37
N ILE A 42 5.42 -2.91 -10.46
CA ILE A 42 4.02 -3.22 -10.78
C ILE A 42 3.40 -2.22 -11.78
N ARG A 43 3.88 -0.97 -11.80
CA ARG A 43 3.37 0.08 -12.70
C ARG A 43 3.76 -0.16 -14.16
N THR A 44 4.76 -1.00 -14.37
CA THR A 44 5.25 -1.36 -15.72
C THR A 44 4.64 -2.67 -16.21
N ALA A 45 3.96 -3.41 -15.34
CA ALA A 45 3.32 -4.66 -15.68
C ALA A 45 1.99 -4.41 -16.39
N PRO A 46 1.73 -5.04 -17.56
CA PRO A 46 0.41 -5.02 -18.18
C PRO A 46 -0.63 -5.74 -17.30
N ASP A 47 -1.90 -5.36 -17.45
CA ASP A 47 -3.02 -6.01 -16.75
C ASP A 47 -3.08 -7.52 -17.00
N ALA A 48 -2.70 -7.97 -18.20
CA ALA A 48 -2.65 -9.39 -18.55
C ALA A 48 -1.66 -10.21 -17.70
N HIS A 49 -0.71 -9.55 -17.03
CA HIS A 49 0.29 -10.15 -16.15
C HIS A 49 0.09 -9.78 -14.68
N THR A 50 -1.02 -9.12 -14.35
CA THR A 50 -1.30 -8.62 -13.00
C THR A 50 -2.56 -9.26 -12.44
N THR A 51 -2.43 -9.90 -11.27
CA THR A 51 -3.56 -10.49 -10.56
C THR A 51 -3.69 -9.85 -9.18
N TYR A 52 -4.92 -9.50 -8.81
CA TYR A 52 -5.25 -8.94 -7.52
C TYR A 52 -5.92 -9.99 -6.62
N ARG A 53 -5.59 -9.99 -5.33
CA ARG A 53 -6.25 -10.84 -4.32
C ARG A 53 -6.53 -10.04 -3.04
N PRO A 54 -7.57 -10.39 -2.26
CA PRO A 54 -7.72 -9.86 -0.91
C PRO A 54 -6.47 -10.14 -0.09
N GLY A 55 -5.91 -9.11 0.54
CA GLY A 55 -4.74 -9.23 1.39
C GLY A 55 -5.09 -9.17 2.87
N THR A 56 -4.27 -9.80 3.70
CA THR A 56 -4.36 -9.65 5.15
C THR A 56 -2.95 -9.51 5.72
N LEU A 57 -2.72 -8.43 6.48
CA LEU A 57 -1.47 -8.25 7.21
C LEU A 57 -1.55 -8.95 8.57
N PRO A 58 -0.41 -9.43 9.12
CA PRO A 58 -0.34 -9.83 10.52
C PRO A 58 -0.85 -8.71 11.43
N VAL A 59 -1.63 -9.06 12.47
CA VAL A 59 -2.33 -8.10 13.34
C VAL A 59 -1.41 -7.01 13.88
N GLU A 60 -0.22 -7.40 14.34
CA GLU A 60 0.76 -6.45 14.89
C GLU A 60 1.35 -5.52 13.83
N LEU A 61 1.49 -5.99 12.58
CA LEU A 61 1.93 -5.15 11.48
C LEU A 61 0.84 -4.16 11.08
N ALA A 62 -0.42 -4.62 10.98
CA ALA A 62 -1.56 -3.75 10.69
C ALA A 62 -1.67 -2.61 11.71
N ARG A 63 -1.55 -2.93 13.01
CA ARG A 63 -1.53 -1.94 14.11
C ARG A 63 -0.38 -0.93 13.94
N ARG A 64 0.81 -1.39 13.58
CA ARG A 64 1.98 -0.51 13.35
C ARG A 64 1.76 0.41 12.14
N VAL A 65 1.25 -0.10 11.03
CA VAL A 65 0.94 0.68 9.82
C VAL A 65 -0.06 1.81 10.13
N VAL A 66 -1.14 1.48 10.85
CA VAL A 66 -2.11 2.49 11.33
C VAL A 66 -1.44 3.49 12.28
N SER A 67 -0.65 3.03 13.25
CA SER A 67 0.01 3.90 14.22
C SER A 67 1.01 4.86 13.57
N VAL A 68 1.76 4.41 12.55
CA VAL A 68 2.71 5.26 11.82
C VAL A 68 1.96 6.31 11.00
N THR A 69 0.88 5.90 10.31
CA THR A 69 0.02 6.83 9.56
C THR A 69 -0.49 7.95 10.47
N ARG A 70 -1.04 7.60 11.64
CA ARG A 70 -1.46 8.57 12.65
C ARG A 70 -0.29 9.40 13.20
N GLY A 71 0.89 8.80 13.35
CA GLY A 71 2.10 9.51 13.81
C GLY A 71 2.54 10.64 12.88
N PHE A 72 2.24 10.54 11.59
CA PHE A 72 2.42 11.62 10.61
C PHE A 72 1.27 12.63 10.59
N GLY A 73 0.25 12.49 11.45
CA GLY A 73 -0.94 13.34 11.47
C GLY A 73 -1.90 13.07 10.31
N LEU A 74 -1.81 11.89 9.69
CA LEU A 74 -2.60 11.55 8.51
C LEU A 74 -3.82 10.71 8.90
N VAL A 75 -4.97 11.06 8.32
CA VAL A 75 -6.19 10.24 8.35
C VAL A 75 -6.14 9.17 7.26
N PHE A 76 -5.61 9.52 6.10
CA PHE A 76 -5.49 8.62 4.95
C PHE A 76 -4.05 8.48 4.51
N ALA A 77 -3.67 7.25 4.17
CA ALA A 77 -2.44 6.97 3.44
C ALA A 77 -2.59 5.67 2.64
N ALA A 78 -2.02 5.66 1.44
CA ALA A 78 -1.75 4.43 0.72
C ALA A 78 -0.31 3.98 0.98
N TRP A 79 -0.12 2.71 1.29
CA TRP A 79 1.16 2.09 1.56
C TRP A 79 1.47 1.05 0.50
N ASP A 80 2.73 1.05 0.07
CA ASP A 80 3.29 0.03 -0.80
C ASP A 80 4.25 -0.82 0.02
N LEU A 81 3.92 -2.11 0.14
CA LEU A 81 4.72 -3.08 0.89
C LEU A 81 5.13 -4.22 -0.05
N ILE A 82 6.31 -4.80 0.16
CA ILE A 82 6.72 -6.05 -0.49
C ILE A 82 6.63 -7.20 0.50
N ALA A 83 5.90 -8.25 0.13
CA ALA A 83 6.01 -9.56 0.76
C ALA A 83 7.10 -10.38 0.06
N THR A 84 7.99 -10.97 0.83
CA THR A 84 9.08 -11.84 0.35
C THR A 84 8.74 -13.31 0.53
N ARG A 85 9.41 -14.19 -0.23
CA ARG A 85 9.20 -15.64 -0.18
C ARG A 85 9.60 -16.26 1.17
N ASP A 86 10.42 -15.58 1.96
CA ASP A 86 10.77 -15.97 3.33
C ASP A 86 9.90 -15.28 4.39
N HIS A 87 8.72 -14.79 3.98
CA HIS A 87 7.67 -14.24 4.84
C HIS A 87 8.03 -12.94 5.58
N ARG A 88 9.05 -12.20 5.12
CA ARG A 88 9.28 -10.82 5.57
C ARG A 88 8.38 -9.85 4.80
N ILE A 89 8.00 -8.76 5.46
CA ILE A 89 7.26 -7.66 4.84
C ILE A 89 8.09 -6.39 4.95
N LEU A 90 8.37 -5.77 3.81
CA LEU A 90 9.19 -4.56 3.69
C LEU A 90 8.30 -3.38 3.27
N ALA A 91 8.39 -2.24 3.96
CA ALA A 91 7.70 -1.02 3.53
C ALA A 91 8.55 -0.25 2.53
N LEU A 92 7.96 0.15 1.40
CA LEU A 92 8.61 0.97 0.37
C LEU A 92 8.22 2.44 0.49
N GLU A 93 6.93 2.70 0.54
CA GLU A 93 6.36 4.04 0.48
C GLU A 93 5.12 4.15 1.38
N LEU A 94 4.95 5.35 1.95
CA LEU A 94 3.70 5.84 2.52
C LEU A 94 3.32 7.10 1.73
N ASN A 95 2.18 7.06 1.06
CA ASN A 95 1.69 8.13 0.21
C ASN A 95 0.36 8.72 0.74
N PRO A 96 0.36 9.96 1.28
CA PRO A 96 -0.84 10.62 1.78
C PRO A 96 -1.93 10.87 0.74
N GLY A 97 -1.59 10.83 -0.56
CA GLY A 97 -2.51 11.06 -1.68
C GLY A 97 -2.51 9.91 -2.69
N GLY A 98 -2.05 8.73 -2.30
CA GLY A 98 -1.90 7.61 -3.22
C GLY A 98 -3.25 7.09 -3.75
N GLN A 99 -3.32 6.85 -5.06
CA GLN A 99 -4.52 6.32 -5.70
C GLN A 99 -4.85 4.90 -5.18
N TRP A 100 -6.10 4.63 -4.89
CA TRP A 100 -6.56 3.34 -4.36
C TRP A 100 -7.66 2.71 -5.22
N ALA A 101 -8.31 3.47 -6.11
CA ALA A 101 -9.45 2.99 -6.89
C ALA A 101 -9.11 1.95 -7.98
N PHE A 102 -7.82 1.71 -8.26
CA PHE A 102 -7.41 0.71 -9.26
C PHE A 102 -7.51 -0.73 -8.74
N VAL A 103 -7.59 -0.94 -7.42
CA VAL A 103 -7.78 -2.30 -6.88
C VAL A 103 -9.26 -2.70 -7.00
N PRO A 104 -9.58 -3.98 -7.29
CA PRO A 104 -10.97 -4.39 -7.56
C PRO A 104 -11.96 -4.16 -6.42
N ASP A 105 -11.57 -4.41 -5.16
CA ASP A 105 -12.45 -4.29 -3.98
C ASP A 105 -12.23 -2.97 -3.23
N HIS A 106 -12.27 -1.86 -3.96
CA HIS A 106 -11.95 -0.54 -3.41
C HIS A 106 -13.12 0.14 -2.68
N HIS A 107 -14.36 -0.28 -2.92
CA HIS A 107 -15.56 0.38 -2.35
C HIS A 107 -15.54 0.55 -0.83
N PRO A 108 -15.06 -0.42 -0.01
CA PRO A 108 -14.94 -0.24 1.43
C PRO A 108 -14.03 0.93 1.84
N ILE A 109 -13.03 1.25 1.03
CA ILE A 109 -12.14 2.41 1.21
C ILE A 109 -12.93 3.70 0.95
N THR A 110 -13.69 3.74 -0.15
CA THR A 110 -14.59 4.88 -0.46
C THR A 110 -15.53 5.18 0.69
N THR A 111 -16.21 4.16 1.19
CA THR A 111 -17.16 4.30 2.30
C THR A 111 -16.45 4.80 3.56
N ALA A 112 -15.29 4.23 3.91
CA ALA A 112 -14.54 4.69 5.07
C ALA A 112 -14.12 6.16 4.98
N LEU A 113 -13.74 6.62 3.79
CA LEU A 113 -13.39 8.02 3.55
C LEU A 113 -14.61 8.93 3.69
N ALA A 114 -15.74 8.56 3.09
CA ALA A 114 -16.99 9.29 3.19
C ALA A 114 -17.47 9.38 4.66
N ASP A 115 -17.49 8.25 5.38
CA ASP A 115 -17.86 8.18 6.79
C ASP A 115 -17.00 9.15 7.63
N HIS A 116 -15.69 9.18 7.38
CA HIS A 116 -14.77 10.05 8.12
C HIS A 116 -15.03 11.53 7.85
N LEU A 117 -15.26 11.91 6.58
CA LEU A 117 -15.54 13.29 6.19
C LEU A 117 -16.88 13.78 6.75
N GLU A 118 -17.91 12.93 6.77
CA GLU A 118 -19.21 13.26 7.36
C GLU A 118 -19.12 13.47 8.88
N GLN A 119 -18.30 12.68 9.58
CA GLN A 119 -18.09 12.82 11.02
C GLN A 119 -17.30 14.08 11.37
N ALA A 120 -16.30 14.46 10.57
CA ALA A 120 -15.49 15.66 10.79
C ALA A 120 -16.28 16.97 10.57
N THR A 121 -17.45 16.90 9.93
CA THR A 121 -18.31 18.05 9.63
C THR A 121 -19.39 18.28 10.70
N ARG A 122 -19.46 17.42 11.73
CA ARG A 122 -20.35 17.58 12.90
C ARG A 122 -19.60 18.13 14.10
#